data_AF-A0A1Q3MSM9-F1
#
_entry.id   AF-A0A1Q3MSM9-F1
#
_cell.length_a   1.000
_cell.length_b   1.000
_cell.length_c   1.000
_cell.angle_alpha   90.00
_cell.angle_beta   90.00
_cell.angle_gamma   90.00
#
_symmetry.space_group_name_H-M   'P 1'
#
loop_
_entity.id
_entity.type
_entity.pdbx_description
1 polymer ?
#
loop_
_entity_poly.entity_id
_entity_poly.type
_entity_poly.pdbx_seq_one_letter_code
_entity_poly.pdbx_strand_id
1 'polypeptide(L)'
;MKMWFPDLPAWIWIVFFSGTLLAVNAYSVKAFGLVEYWFSTIKIFAIIVFILLAIGILTQNTQQSHHVLTNLTGHGGFFPNGFSGVWIGVIISIFSYLSIEMIAVAAGEASNPEKAVKYAFKSTAIRLILFYLLSLSLIVALVPWTELIGKDASSPFVTVMKIVGIPYADSILNFIVIVAALSAMNSMLYISTRMLFSLSRAGDAPQIFGKIRPNGVPMNALFLSAMGIAVASVVYTINPESAFPIMIALSMFGALFTWGSIFVTHICFRRHIAKNGIGLKYKIPASQFISLFGLFSILSITLTTWFTAEFKSTLQFGIPFIVLLIVFYMLKRSSAKLDLSTKTEASE
;
A
#
# COMPACT_ATOMS: atom_id res chain seq x y z
N MET A 1 20.68 0.72 -1.10
CA MET A 1 22.03 0.14 -1.29
C MET A 1 23.09 1.18 -1.64
N LYS A 2 22.82 2.19 -2.48
CA LYS A 2 23.80 3.26 -2.80
C LYS A 2 24.46 3.91 -1.58
N MET A 3 23.75 4.05 -0.45
CA MET A 3 24.32 4.56 0.80
C MET A 3 25.52 3.74 1.30
N TRP A 4 25.46 2.41 1.18
CA TRP A 4 26.52 1.51 1.67
C TRP A 4 27.49 1.07 0.58
N PHE A 5 27.00 0.99 -0.65
CA PHE A 5 27.76 0.55 -1.82
C PHE A 5 27.56 1.56 -2.96
N PRO A 6 28.18 2.75 -2.87
CA PRO A 6 27.98 3.82 -3.85
C PRO A 6 28.55 3.47 -5.23
N ASP A 7 29.63 2.70 -5.26
CA ASP A 7 30.34 2.35 -6.50
C ASP A 7 29.65 1.23 -7.30
N LEU A 8 28.74 0.48 -6.66
CA LEU A 8 28.01 -0.58 -7.32
C LEU A 8 26.81 -0.03 -8.10
N PRO A 9 26.68 -0.34 -9.40
CA PRO A 9 25.52 0.03 -10.18
C PRO A 9 24.21 -0.45 -9.55
N ALA A 10 23.22 0.43 -9.49
CA ALA A 10 21.93 0.12 -8.86
C ALA A 10 21.16 -1.04 -9.52
N TRP A 11 21.36 -1.29 -10.83
CA TRP A 11 20.71 -2.39 -11.54
C TRP A 11 21.06 -3.77 -10.96
N ILE A 12 22.26 -3.94 -10.40
CA ILE A 12 22.68 -5.21 -9.76
C ILE A 12 21.75 -5.53 -8.59
N TRP A 13 21.50 -4.54 -7.73
CA TRP A 13 20.62 -4.67 -6.58
C TRP A 13 19.17 -4.89 -7.00
N ILE A 14 18.72 -4.20 -8.06
CA ILE A 14 17.37 -4.39 -8.61
C ILE A 14 17.19 -5.83 -9.08
N VAL A 15 18.11 -6.37 -9.88
CA VAL A 15 18.05 -7.75 -10.37
C VAL A 15 18.14 -8.75 -9.21
N PHE A 16 19.04 -8.53 -8.26
CA PHE A 16 19.22 -9.39 -7.09
C PHE A 16 17.93 -9.49 -6.26
N PHE A 17 17.41 -8.36 -5.77
CA PHE A 17 16.21 -8.37 -4.93
C PHE A 17 14.96 -8.85 -5.68
N SER A 18 14.82 -8.47 -6.95
CA SER A 18 13.70 -8.91 -7.79
C SER A 18 13.75 -10.41 -8.05
N GLY A 19 14.94 -10.93 -8.39
CA GLY A 19 15.15 -12.35 -8.61
C GLY A 19 14.90 -13.18 -7.35
N THR A 20 15.39 -12.72 -6.19
CA THR A 20 15.16 -13.40 -4.91
C THR A 20 13.67 -13.45 -4.57
N LEU A 21 12.95 -12.32 -4.67
CA LEU A 21 11.52 -12.30 -4.34
C LEU A 21 10.68 -13.08 -5.35
N LEU A 22 11.05 -13.05 -6.64
CA LEU A 22 10.42 -13.89 -7.65
C LEU A 22 10.63 -15.38 -7.33
N ALA A 23 11.84 -15.79 -6.95
CA ALA A 23 12.14 -17.16 -6.57
C ALA A 23 11.34 -17.61 -5.33
N VAL A 24 11.23 -16.76 -4.31
CA VAL A 24 10.41 -17.01 -3.11
C VAL A 24 8.94 -17.25 -3.49
N ASN A 25 8.38 -16.37 -4.32
CA ASN A 25 6.99 -16.47 -4.77
C ASN A 25 6.74 -17.66 -5.72
N ALA A 26 7.75 -18.03 -6.50
CA ALA A 26 7.71 -19.18 -7.40
C ALA A 26 7.78 -20.52 -6.64
N TYR A 27 8.46 -20.56 -5.48
CA TYR A 27 8.70 -21.78 -4.72
C TYR A 27 7.43 -22.33 -4.07
N SER A 28 6.77 -21.53 -3.21
CA SER A 28 5.48 -21.89 -2.62
C SER A 28 4.82 -20.71 -1.92
N VAL A 29 3.50 -20.81 -1.71
CA VAL A 29 2.72 -19.87 -0.89
C VAL A 29 3.21 -19.83 0.57
N LYS A 30 3.70 -20.96 1.08
CA LYS A 30 4.27 -21.05 2.44
C LYS A 30 5.57 -20.25 2.57
N ALA A 31 6.43 -20.30 1.55
CA ALA A 31 7.67 -19.52 1.53
C ALA A 31 7.39 -18.01 1.50
N PHE A 32 6.42 -17.58 0.70
CA PHE A 32 5.91 -16.21 0.73
C PHE A 32 5.51 -15.79 2.15
N GLY A 33 4.69 -16.59 2.83
CA GLY A 33 4.20 -16.29 4.19
C GLY A 33 5.33 -16.24 5.24
N LEU A 34 6.34 -17.11 5.12
CA LEU A 34 7.49 -17.11 6.03
C LEU A 34 8.36 -15.86 5.87
N VAL A 35 8.67 -15.49 4.62
CA VAL A 35 9.46 -14.28 4.34
C VAL A 35 8.71 -13.03 4.81
N GLU A 36 7.41 -12.96 4.53
CA GLU A 36 6.59 -11.83 4.97
C GLU A 36 6.46 -11.76 6.49
N TYR A 37 6.39 -12.91 7.18
CA TYR A 37 6.40 -12.95 8.64
C TYR A 37 7.67 -12.32 9.22
N TRP A 38 8.85 -12.67 8.69
CA TRP A 38 10.11 -12.09 9.15
C TRP A 38 10.23 -10.61 8.82
N PHE A 39 9.88 -10.20 7.59
CA PHE A 39 9.86 -8.78 7.24
C PHE A 39 8.92 -7.95 8.11
N SER A 40 7.72 -8.47 8.37
CA SER A 40 6.75 -7.82 9.26
C SER A 40 7.23 -7.76 10.71
N THR A 41 7.92 -8.79 11.18
CA THR A 41 8.53 -8.80 12.52
C THR A 41 9.58 -7.69 12.67
N ILE A 42 10.48 -7.55 11.69
CA ILE A 42 11.52 -6.49 11.70
C ILE A 42 10.87 -5.10 11.69
N LYS A 43 9.89 -4.86 10.82
CA LYS A 43 9.17 -3.57 10.75
C LYS A 43 8.50 -3.21 12.08
N ILE A 44 7.74 -4.14 12.65
CA ILE A 44 7.01 -3.90 13.90
C ILE A 44 8.00 -3.67 15.05
N PHE A 45 9.05 -4.47 15.14
CA PHE A 45 10.09 -4.29 16.15
C PHE A 45 10.72 -2.90 16.07
N ALA A 46 11.12 -2.47 14.87
CA ALA A 46 11.70 -1.14 14.65
C ALA A 46 10.79 0.00 15.10
N ILE A 47 9.48 -0.08 14.79
CA ILE A 47 8.51 0.95 15.20
C ILE A 47 8.31 0.95 16.72
N ILE A 48 8.24 -0.22 17.37
CA ILE A 48 8.11 -0.31 18.82
C ILE A 48 9.34 0.31 19.50
N VAL A 49 10.55 -0.05 19.06
CA VAL A 49 11.80 0.51 19.59
C VAL A 49 11.80 2.03 19.43
N PHE A 50 11.45 2.54 18.26
CA PHE A 50 11.35 3.98 18.01
C PHE A 50 10.37 4.67 18.98
N ILE A 51 9.18 4.11 19.16
CA ILE A 51 8.15 4.68 20.06
C ILE A 51 8.66 4.70 21.50
N LEU A 52 9.27 3.61 21.98
CA LEU A 52 9.82 3.54 23.33
C LEU A 52 10.94 4.56 23.55
N LEU A 53 11.82 4.73 22.56
CA LEU A 53 12.88 5.74 22.61
C LEU A 53 12.30 7.15 22.67
N ALA A 54 11.35 7.48 21.79
CA ALA A 54 10.74 8.79 21.75
C ALA A 54 9.97 9.14 23.05
N ILE A 55 9.25 8.17 23.63
CA ILE A 55 8.61 8.32 24.94
C ILE A 55 9.65 8.48 26.06
N GLY A 56 10.76 7.74 25.97
CA GLY A 56 11.89 7.88 26.90
C GLY A 56 12.46 9.30 26.92
N ILE A 57 12.68 9.91 25.76
CA ILE A 57 13.08 11.33 25.65
C ILE A 57 12.02 12.23 26.27
N LEU A 58 10.75 11.97 25.92
CA LEU A 58 9.51 12.53 26.49
C LEU A 58 9.57 12.76 28.00
N THR A 59 9.96 11.69 28.69
CA THR A 59 9.79 11.53 30.12
C THR A 59 11.05 11.85 30.91
N GLN A 60 12.25 11.66 30.33
CA GLN A 60 13.53 11.82 31.03
C GLN A 60 14.19 13.16 30.74
N ASN A 61 14.02 13.73 29.55
CA ASN A 61 14.64 15.00 29.19
C ASN A 61 13.67 16.16 29.46
N THR A 62 13.82 16.81 30.62
CA THR A 62 12.98 17.93 31.02
C THR A 62 13.03 19.07 30.01
N GLN A 63 14.16 19.38 29.38
CA GLN A 63 14.18 20.46 28.38
C GLN A 63 13.31 20.12 27.17
N GLN A 64 13.47 18.92 26.60
CA GLN A 64 12.66 18.47 25.45
C GLN A 64 11.16 18.43 25.79
N SER A 65 10.79 17.99 26.99
CA SER A 65 9.39 17.94 27.41
C SER A 65 8.74 19.34 27.55
N HIS A 66 9.52 20.36 27.92
CA HIS A 66 9.04 21.74 27.98
C HIS A 66 8.82 22.35 26.59
N HIS A 67 9.51 21.85 25.56
CA HIS A 67 9.36 22.33 24.18
C HIS A 67 8.20 21.72 23.42
N VAL A 68 7.53 20.68 23.95
CA VAL A 68 6.43 19.98 23.24
C VAL A 68 5.32 20.94 22.78
N LEU A 69 4.87 21.82 23.66
CA LEU A 69 3.82 22.78 23.32
C LEU A 69 4.30 23.77 22.25
N THR A 70 5.54 24.21 22.36
CA THR A 70 6.19 25.10 21.37
C THR A 70 6.35 24.41 20.02
N ASN A 71 6.75 23.14 19.99
CA ASN A 71 6.89 22.36 18.75
C ASN A 71 5.53 22.16 18.05
N LEU A 72 4.47 21.89 18.82
CA LEU A 72 3.13 21.64 18.29
C LEU A 72 2.38 22.91 17.86
N THR A 73 2.60 24.05 18.53
CA THR A 73 1.78 25.25 18.34
C THR A 73 2.56 26.55 18.15
N GLY A 74 3.84 26.57 18.49
CA GLY A 74 4.68 27.77 18.47
C GLY A 74 5.10 28.22 17.07
N HIS A 75 4.98 27.36 16.06
CA HIS A 75 5.38 27.64 14.68
C HIS A 75 4.18 27.90 13.75
N GLY A 76 3.30 28.83 14.15
CA GLY A 76 2.10 29.20 13.39
C GLY A 76 0.79 28.52 13.84
N GLY A 77 0.75 27.97 15.06
CA GLY A 77 -0.39 27.22 15.58
C GLY A 77 -0.39 25.75 15.15
N PHE A 78 -1.46 25.02 15.51
CA PHE A 78 -1.59 23.60 15.16
C PHE A 78 -1.87 23.36 13.67
N PHE A 79 -2.44 24.36 12.98
CA PHE A 79 -2.71 24.33 11.53
C PHE A 79 -1.98 25.47 10.82
N PRO A 80 -0.63 25.45 10.76
CA PRO A 80 0.15 26.58 10.24
C PRO A 80 -0.11 26.86 8.75
N ASN A 81 -0.50 25.84 7.99
CA ASN A 81 -0.88 25.93 6.58
C ASN A 81 -2.41 25.87 6.37
N GLY A 82 -3.21 26.02 7.44
CA GLY A 82 -4.67 25.90 7.40
C GLY A 82 -5.16 24.53 6.91
N PHE A 83 -6.45 24.47 6.55
CA PHE A 83 -7.09 23.24 6.05
C PHE A 83 -6.59 22.80 4.67
N SER A 84 -6.07 23.71 3.86
CA SER A 84 -5.46 23.36 2.57
C SER A 84 -4.20 22.49 2.77
N GLY A 85 -3.37 22.83 3.75
CA GLY A 85 -2.21 22.00 4.14
C GLY A 85 -2.63 20.62 4.64
N VAL A 86 -3.69 20.53 5.45
CA VAL A 86 -4.27 19.26 5.89
C VAL A 86 -4.72 18.42 4.70
N TRP A 87 -5.41 19.03 3.74
CA TRP A 87 -5.89 18.33 2.54
C TRP A 87 -4.74 17.78 1.67
N ILE A 88 -3.67 18.55 1.46
CA ILE A 88 -2.46 18.05 0.79
C ILE A 88 -1.83 16.90 1.57
N GLY A 89 -1.78 17.01 2.91
CA GLY A 89 -1.33 15.94 3.79
C GLY A 89 -2.15 14.66 3.65
N VAL A 90 -3.47 14.74 3.42
CA VAL A 90 -4.33 13.58 3.13
C VAL A 90 -3.91 12.88 1.84
N ILE A 91 -3.59 13.64 0.79
CA ILE A 91 -3.14 13.09 -0.51
C ILE A 91 -1.82 12.33 -0.36
N ILE A 92 -0.90 12.79 0.50
CA ILE A 92 0.35 12.09 0.78
C ILE A 92 0.10 10.87 1.67
N SER A 93 -0.71 11.05 2.73
CA SER A 93 -0.94 10.02 3.75
C SER A 93 -1.69 8.82 3.19
N ILE A 94 -2.58 9.02 2.22
CA ILE A 94 -3.36 7.93 1.61
C ILE A 94 -2.46 6.85 0.98
N PHE A 95 -1.27 7.21 0.51
CA PHE A 95 -0.27 6.28 -0.01
C PHE A 95 0.17 5.25 1.04
N SER A 96 0.15 5.61 2.33
CA SER A 96 0.51 4.71 3.43
C SER A 96 -0.53 3.61 3.67
N TYR A 97 -1.73 3.73 3.09
CA TYR A 97 -2.83 2.77 3.26
C TYR A 97 -3.04 1.87 2.05
N LEU A 98 -2.22 2.01 1.00
CA LEU A 98 -2.27 1.15 -0.17
C LEU A 98 -2.06 -0.32 0.21
N SER A 99 -2.68 -1.23 -0.53
CA SER A 99 -2.60 -2.69 -0.32
C SER A 99 -3.39 -3.22 0.87
N ILE A 100 -4.25 -2.43 1.53
CA ILE A 100 -5.12 -2.98 2.59
C ILE A 100 -6.08 -4.05 2.05
N GLU A 101 -6.42 -3.98 0.76
CA GLU A 101 -7.17 -4.99 0.02
C GLU A 101 -6.50 -6.37 0.00
N MET A 102 -5.20 -6.45 0.26
CA MET A 102 -4.48 -7.71 0.45
C MET A 102 -5.16 -8.61 1.47
N ILE A 103 -5.69 -8.03 2.55
CA ILE A 103 -6.38 -8.77 3.60
C ILE A 103 -7.57 -9.53 3.02
N ALA A 104 -8.33 -8.91 2.11
CA ALA A 104 -9.48 -9.54 1.48
C ALA A 104 -9.06 -10.69 0.55
N VAL A 105 -7.99 -10.48 -0.24
CA VAL A 105 -7.47 -11.50 -1.16
C VAL A 105 -6.90 -12.70 -0.39
N ALA A 106 -6.05 -12.44 0.61
CA ALA A 106 -5.41 -13.49 1.40
C ALA A 106 -6.41 -14.24 2.29
N ALA A 107 -7.41 -13.56 2.84
CA ALA A 107 -8.41 -14.22 3.67
C ALA A 107 -9.32 -15.18 2.87
N GLY A 108 -9.43 -14.99 1.55
CA GLY A 108 -10.12 -15.94 0.67
C GLY A 108 -9.48 -17.34 0.65
N GLU A 109 -8.21 -17.46 1.04
CA GLU A 109 -7.46 -18.72 1.12
C GLU A 109 -7.38 -19.28 2.55
N ALA A 110 -7.95 -18.58 3.55
CA ALA A 110 -7.93 -19.03 4.93
C ALA A 110 -8.97 -20.13 5.20
N SER A 111 -8.70 -21.01 6.18
CA SER A 111 -9.64 -22.10 6.54
C SER A 111 -10.99 -21.60 7.05
N ASN A 112 -11.03 -20.42 7.69
CA ASN A 112 -12.26 -19.72 8.04
C ASN A 112 -12.17 -18.26 7.58
N PRO A 113 -12.54 -17.99 6.30
CA PRO A 113 -12.41 -16.66 5.71
C PRO A 113 -13.16 -15.58 6.50
N GLU A 114 -14.36 -15.88 7.00
CA GLU A 114 -15.17 -14.90 7.72
C GLU A 114 -14.48 -14.42 9.00
N LYS A 115 -13.96 -15.34 9.82
CA LYS A 115 -13.23 -15.00 11.03
C LYS A 115 -11.90 -14.32 10.71
N ALA A 116 -11.19 -14.82 9.69
CA ALA A 116 -9.90 -14.30 9.25
C ALA A 116 -10.00 -12.84 8.80
N VAL A 117 -10.96 -12.51 7.92
CA VAL A 117 -11.22 -11.13 7.46
C VAL A 117 -11.49 -10.21 8.65
N LYS A 118 -12.46 -10.56 9.52
CA LYS A 118 -12.86 -9.69 10.64
C LYS A 118 -11.70 -9.40 11.58
N TYR A 119 -10.95 -10.43 11.95
CA TYR A 119 -9.80 -10.29 12.84
C TYR A 119 -8.68 -9.49 12.19
N ALA A 120 -8.30 -9.82 10.96
CA ALA A 120 -7.19 -9.19 10.26
C ALA A 120 -7.46 -7.69 10.00
N PHE A 121 -8.67 -7.32 9.58
CA PHE A 121 -9.04 -5.91 9.42
C PHE A 121 -9.01 -5.14 10.74
N LYS A 122 -9.64 -5.67 11.80
CA LYS A 122 -9.65 -5.00 13.12
C LYS A 122 -8.24 -4.83 13.68
N SER A 123 -7.42 -5.89 13.61
CA SER A 123 -6.04 -5.86 14.07
C SER A 123 -5.18 -4.89 13.26
N THR A 124 -5.35 -4.85 11.93
CA THR A 124 -4.61 -3.93 11.07
C THR A 124 -5.01 -2.48 11.30
N ALA A 125 -6.30 -2.19 11.42
CA ALA A 125 -6.79 -0.84 11.72
C ALA A 125 -6.24 -0.30 13.05
N ILE A 126 -6.30 -1.12 14.12
CA ILE A 126 -5.76 -0.74 15.43
C ILE A 126 -4.25 -0.48 15.34
N ARG A 127 -3.49 -1.36 14.67
CA ARG A 127 -2.04 -1.21 14.51
C ARG A 127 -1.67 0.00 13.67
N LEU A 128 -2.42 0.31 12.61
CA LEU A 128 -2.20 1.50 11.81
C LEU A 128 -2.45 2.76 12.64
N ILE A 129 -3.61 2.86 13.30
CA ILE A 129 -3.92 4.01 14.17
C ILE A 129 -2.86 4.15 15.26
N LEU A 130 -2.54 3.06 15.96
CA LEU A 130 -1.63 3.09 17.09
C LEU A 130 -0.20 3.38 16.65
N PHE A 131 0.39 2.66 15.70
CA PHE A 131 1.79 2.84 15.34
C PHE A 131 2.03 4.06 14.46
N TYR A 132 1.16 4.31 13.48
CA TYR A 132 1.34 5.42 12.53
C TYR A 132 1.08 6.76 13.22
N LEU A 133 -0.08 6.94 13.84
CA LEU A 133 -0.41 8.24 14.47
C LEU A 133 0.45 8.50 15.69
N LEU A 134 0.77 7.49 16.51
CA LEU A 134 1.62 7.70 17.68
C LEU A 134 3.04 8.06 17.27
N SER A 135 3.65 7.36 16.30
CA SER A 135 5.01 7.69 15.85
C SER A 135 5.07 9.10 15.26
N LEU A 136 4.11 9.49 14.42
CA LEU A 136 4.05 10.85 13.88
C LEU A 136 3.83 11.90 14.98
N SER A 137 2.92 11.65 15.93
CA SER A 137 2.66 12.56 17.05
C SER A 137 3.91 12.76 17.90
N LEU A 138 4.66 11.69 18.17
CA LEU A 138 5.92 11.75 18.91
C LEU A 138 6.99 12.53 18.15
N ILE A 139 7.08 12.33 16.82
CA ILE A 139 8.01 13.07 15.97
C ILE A 139 7.76 14.58 16.04
N VAL A 140 6.52 15.02 15.83
CA VAL A 140 6.19 16.46 15.83
C VAL A 140 6.15 17.07 17.23
N ALA A 141 6.03 16.25 18.28
CA ALA A 141 6.21 16.68 19.67
C ALA A 141 7.69 16.93 20.00
N LEU A 142 8.60 16.14 19.44
CA LEU A 142 10.05 16.22 19.69
C LEU A 142 10.78 17.23 18.80
N VAL A 143 10.37 17.34 17.53
CA VAL A 143 11.04 18.17 16.53
C VAL A 143 10.03 19.10 15.87
N PRO A 144 10.30 20.42 15.82
CA PRO A 144 9.39 21.35 15.19
C PRO A 144 9.25 21.04 13.69
N TRP A 145 8.01 21.15 13.18
CA TRP A 145 7.70 20.76 11.80
C TRP A 145 8.54 21.51 10.76
N THR A 146 8.97 22.75 11.06
CA THR A 146 9.81 23.57 10.20
C THR A 146 11.19 22.96 9.95
N GLU A 147 11.74 22.21 10.90
CA GLU A 147 13.01 21.48 10.71
C GLU A 147 12.81 20.20 9.90
N LEU A 148 11.65 19.56 10.03
CA LEU A 148 11.31 18.33 9.31
C LEU A 148 11.05 18.53 7.81
N ILE A 149 10.84 19.78 7.38
CA ILE A 149 10.58 20.15 5.98
C ILE A 149 11.62 21.13 5.40
N GLY A 150 12.68 21.43 6.16
CA GLY A 150 13.76 22.33 5.72
C GLY A 150 14.55 21.78 4.53
N LYS A 151 15.37 22.63 3.89
CA LYS A 151 16.20 22.24 2.72
C LYS A 151 17.15 21.07 2.99
N ASP A 152 17.61 20.93 4.23
CA ASP A 152 18.51 19.85 4.67
C ASP A 152 17.78 18.79 5.50
N ALA A 153 16.44 18.73 5.42
CA ALA A 153 15.66 17.80 6.20
C ALA A 153 16.02 16.35 5.87
N SER A 154 16.60 15.65 6.85
CA SER A 154 16.71 14.20 6.82
C SER A 154 15.38 13.54 7.22
N SER A 155 15.29 12.22 7.12
CA SER A 155 14.10 11.49 7.58
C SER A 155 13.75 11.89 9.02
N PRO A 156 12.48 12.22 9.33
CA PRO A 156 12.07 12.59 10.69
C PRO A 156 12.43 11.54 11.75
N PHE A 157 12.39 10.26 11.39
CA PHE A 157 12.81 9.16 12.26
C PHE A 157 14.30 9.22 12.58
N VAL A 158 15.14 9.50 11.58
CA VAL A 158 16.57 9.70 11.75
C VAL A 158 16.85 10.90 12.63
N THR A 159 16.16 12.02 12.40
CA THR A 159 16.35 13.26 13.17
C THR A 159 16.13 12.99 14.65
N VAL A 160 15.04 12.31 15.01
CA VAL A 160 14.78 11.91 16.40
C VAL A 160 15.85 10.96 16.93
N MET A 161 16.28 9.95 16.17
CA MET A 161 17.33 9.03 16.60
C MET A 161 18.69 9.71 16.80
N LYS A 162 19.00 10.75 16.00
CA LYS A 162 20.20 11.57 16.16
C LYS A 162 20.16 12.42 17.43
N ILE A 163 18.99 12.96 17.79
CA ILE A 163 18.80 13.67 19.06
C ILE A 163 19.09 12.76 20.27
N VAL A 164 18.74 11.46 20.17
CA VAL A 164 19.07 10.46 21.19
C VAL A 164 20.56 10.14 21.24
N GLY A 165 21.32 10.45 20.18
CA GLY A 165 22.71 10.06 20.03
C GLY A 165 22.88 8.60 19.58
N ILE A 166 21.88 8.01 18.92
CA ILE A 166 22.00 6.65 18.38
C ILE A 166 23.01 6.64 17.23
N PRO A 167 24.14 5.93 17.37
CA PRO A 167 25.13 5.85 16.30
C PRO A 167 24.52 5.12 15.10
N TYR A 168 24.91 5.53 13.89
CA TYR A 168 24.45 4.93 12.64
C TYR A 168 22.92 4.97 12.41
N ALA A 169 22.21 5.93 13.02
CA ALA A 169 20.76 6.12 12.85
C ALA A 169 20.32 6.11 11.37
N ASP A 170 21.08 6.80 10.50
CA ASP A 170 20.85 6.82 9.05
C ASP A 170 20.88 5.41 8.43
N SER A 171 21.90 4.61 8.80
CA SER A 171 22.07 3.25 8.30
C SER A 171 20.99 2.31 8.83
N ILE A 172 20.62 2.42 10.10
CA ILE A 172 19.55 1.62 10.70
C ILE A 172 18.23 1.88 9.98
N LEU A 173 17.88 3.16 9.77
CA LEU A 173 16.67 3.50 9.04
C LEU A 173 16.73 3.01 7.58
N ASN A 174 17.86 3.21 6.89
CA ASN A 174 18.02 2.73 5.51
C ASN A 174 17.83 1.21 5.41
N PHE A 175 18.30 0.43 6.38
CA PHE A 175 18.03 -1.01 6.46
C PHE A 175 16.53 -1.31 6.61
N ILE A 176 15.87 -0.66 7.57
CA ILE A 176 14.44 -0.86 7.83
C ILE A 176 13.60 -0.50 6.59
N VAL A 177 13.94 0.59 5.90
CA VAL A 177 13.25 1.04 4.68
C VAL A 177 13.43 0.02 3.55
N ILE A 178 14.62 -0.55 3.37
CA ILE A 178 14.85 -1.62 2.38
C ILE A 178 13.98 -2.84 2.72
N VAL A 179 13.98 -3.29 3.97
CA VAL A 179 13.13 -4.42 4.41
C VAL A 179 11.65 -4.12 4.19
N ALA A 180 11.21 -2.90 4.47
CA ALA A 180 9.83 -2.48 4.25
C ALA A 180 9.45 -2.46 2.77
N ALA A 181 10.34 -1.95 1.91
CA ALA A 181 10.13 -1.95 0.47
C ALA A 181 10.08 -3.37 -0.11
N LEU A 182 10.99 -4.27 0.31
CA LEU A 182 11.01 -5.68 -0.11
C LEU A 182 9.74 -6.41 0.31
N SER A 183 9.25 -6.12 1.51
CA SER A 183 7.99 -6.66 2.02
C SER A 183 6.77 -6.19 1.23
N ALA A 184 6.69 -4.89 0.93
CA ALA A 184 5.64 -4.34 0.08
C ALA A 184 5.67 -4.95 -1.33
N MET A 185 6.86 -5.09 -1.91
CA MET A 185 7.06 -5.72 -3.21
C MET A 185 6.65 -7.19 -3.21
N ASN A 186 7.03 -7.95 -2.19
CA ASN A 186 6.65 -9.35 -2.01
C ASN A 186 5.12 -9.51 -1.96
N SER A 187 4.45 -8.68 -1.15
CA SER A 187 2.99 -8.67 -1.00
C SER A 187 2.28 -8.26 -2.29
N MET A 188 2.76 -7.23 -2.99
CA MET A 188 2.14 -6.76 -4.23
C MET A 188 2.31 -7.78 -5.38
N LEU A 189 3.46 -8.45 -5.45
CA LEU A 189 3.69 -9.52 -6.42
C LEU A 189 2.75 -10.71 -6.15
N TYR A 190 2.53 -11.04 -4.88
CA TYR A 190 1.56 -12.08 -4.48
C TYR A 190 0.13 -11.74 -4.92
N ILE A 191 -0.35 -10.54 -4.58
CA ILE A 191 -1.72 -10.11 -4.86
C ILE A 191 -1.96 -10.02 -6.37
N SER A 192 -1.08 -9.36 -7.12
CA SER A 192 -1.21 -9.22 -8.58
C SER A 192 -1.30 -10.58 -9.28
N THR A 193 -0.44 -11.52 -8.87
CA THR A 193 -0.45 -12.92 -9.35
C THR A 193 -1.80 -13.61 -9.10
N ARG A 194 -2.35 -13.46 -7.88
CA ARG A 194 -3.64 -14.07 -7.51
C ARG A 194 -4.83 -13.41 -8.20
N MET A 195 -4.82 -12.08 -8.35
CA MET A 195 -5.88 -11.37 -9.08
C MET A 195 -5.91 -11.77 -10.56
N LEU A 196 -4.73 -11.84 -11.21
CA LEU A 196 -4.64 -12.28 -12.60
C LEU A 196 -5.07 -13.74 -12.79
N PHE A 197 -4.69 -14.61 -11.86
CA PHE A 197 -5.17 -15.99 -11.82
C PHE A 197 -6.72 -16.05 -11.71
N SER A 198 -7.31 -15.29 -10.80
CA SER A 198 -8.77 -15.22 -10.61
C SER A 198 -9.49 -14.68 -11.84
N LEU A 199 -8.97 -13.62 -12.47
CA LEU A 199 -9.50 -13.09 -13.74
C LEU A 199 -9.46 -14.15 -14.85
N SER A 200 -8.40 -14.94 -14.91
CA SER A 200 -8.29 -16.02 -15.90
C SER A 200 -9.32 -17.12 -15.66
N ARG A 201 -9.54 -17.49 -14.39
CA ARG A 201 -10.57 -18.48 -14.00
C ARG A 201 -12.00 -17.97 -14.21
N ALA A 202 -12.21 -16.65 -14.13
CA ALA A 202 -13.48 -16.00 -14.46
C ALA A 202 -13.72 -15.84 -15.98
N GLY A 203 -12.69 -16.08 -16.81
CA GLY A 203 -12.77 -15.92 -18.26
C GLY A 203 -12.43 -14.50 -18.76
N ASP A 204 -12.09 -13.58 -17.86
CA ASP A 204 -11.72 -12.20 -18.18
C ASP A 204 -10.26 -12.07 -18.67
N ALA A 205 -9.39 -13.03 -18.31
CA ALA A 205 -8.01 -13.11 -18.78
C ALA A 205 -7.73 -14.43 -19.55
N PRO A 206 -6.70 -14.50 -20.42
CA PRO A 206 -6.34 -15.73 -21.13
C PRO A 206 -6.18 -16.93 -20.19
N GLN A 207 -6.70 -18.10 -20.58
CA GLN A 207 -6.75 -19.31 -19.74
C GLN A 207 -5.37 -19.80 -19.26
N ILE A 208 -4.29 -19.42 -19.95
CA ILE A 208 -2.92 -19.78 -19.59
C ILE A 208 -2.53 -19.27 -18.20
N PHE A 209 -3.09 -18.14 -17.74
CA PHE A 209 -2.81 -17.57 -16.42
C PHE A 209 -3.59 -18.26 -15.28
N GLY A 210 -4.63 -19.02 -15.62
CA GLY A 210 -5.46 -19.79 -14.69
C GLY A 210 -4.91 -21.20 -14.40
N LYS A 211 -3.72 -21.53 -14.92
CA LYS A 211 -3.04 -22.81 -14.67
C LYS A 211 -2.19 -22.74 -13.40
N ILE A 212 -2.34 -23.72 -12.51
CA ILE A 212 -1.57 -23.85 -11.27
C ILE A 212 -0.55 -24.98 -11.42
N ARG A 213 0.66 -24.80 -10.91
CA ARG A 213 1.68 -25.86 -10.78
C ARG A 213 1.43 -26.74 -9.54
N PRO A 214 2.06 -27.94 -9.44
CA PRO A 214 1.88 -28.83 -8.27
C PRO A 214 2.19 -28.18 -6.91
N ASN A 215 3.04 -27.14 -6.89
CA ASN A 215 3.37 -26.37 -5.69
C ASN A 215 2.34 -25.29 -5.32
N GLY A 216 1.19 -25.21 -6.01
CA GLY A 216 0.10 -24.28 -5.69
C GLY A 216 0.26 -22.86 -6.25
N VAL A 217 1.28 -22.63 -7.09
CA VAL A 217 1.60 -21.31 -7.64
C VAL A 217 1.15 -21.20 -9.11
N PRO A 218 0.39 -20.15 -9.50
CA PRO A 218 0.05 -19.89 -10.90
C PRO A 218 1.22 -19.21 -11.62
N MET A 219 2.22 -20.01 -12.02
CA MET A 219 3.51 -19.54 -12.51
C MET A 219 3.42 -18.56 -13.69
N ASN A 220 2.49 -18.77 -14.62
CA ASN A 220 2.33 -17.89 -15.78
C ASN A 220 1.81 -16.51 -15.36
N ALA A 221 0.90 -16.47 -14.37
CA ALA A 221 0.42 -15.22 -13.81
C ALA A 221 1.54 -14.50 -13.05
N LEU A 222 2.37 -15.25 -12.31
CA LEU A 222 3.53 -14.72 -11.59
C LEU A 222 4.53 -14.06 -12.54
N PHE A 223 4.89 -14.72 -13.64
CA PHE A 223 5.82 -14.14 -14.62
C PHE A 223 5.26 -12.87 -15.27
N LEU A 224 3.97 -12.83 -15.62
CA LEU A 224 3.37 -11.62 -16.16
C LEU A 224 3.38 -10.48 -15.13
N SER A 225 3.03 -10.77 -13.87
CA SER A 225 3.11 -9.78 -12.79
C SER A 225 4.54 -9.26 -12.58
N ALA A 226 5.54 -10.15 -12.69
CA ALA A 226 6.95 -9.78 -12.59
C ALA A 226 7.46 -8.93 -13.76
N MET A 227 6.78 -8.93 -14.92
CA MET A 227 7.13 -8.02 -16.02
C MET A 227 7.01 -6.55 -15.62
N GLY A 228 6.10 -6.20 -14.70
CA GLY A 228 6.02 -4.84 -14.16
C GLY A 228 7.32 -4.40 -13.47
N ILE A 229 7.98 -5.33 -12.77
CA ILE A 229 9.29 -5.10 -12.14
C ILE A 229 10.37 -4.90 -13.20
N ALA A 230 10.35 -5.71 -14.28
CA ALA A 230 11.27 -5.56 -15.40
C ALA A 230 11.11 -4.20 -16.10
N VAL A 231 9.87 -3.78 -16.35
CA VAL A 231 9.57 -2.45 -16.92
C VAL A 231 10.08 -1.33 -16.00
N ALA A 232 9.78 -1.41 -14.70
CA ALA A 232 10.28 -0.43 -13.72
C ALA A 232 11.81 -0.36 -13.70
N SER A 233 12.49 -1.50 -13.85
CA SER A 233 13.95 -1.59 -13.93
C SER A 233 14.49 -0.87 -15.17
N VAL A 234 13.87 -1.06 -16.34
CA VAL A 234 14.25 -0.38 -17.58
C VAL A 234 14.02 1.13 -17.49
N VAL A 235 12.87 1.56 -16.95
CA VAL A 235 12.60 2.98 -16.73
C VAL A 235 13.65 3.61 -15.82
N TYR A 236 14.04 2.90 -14.75
CA TYR A 236 15.11 3.34 -13.86
C TYR A 236 16.47 3.43 -14.56
N THR A 237 16.84 2.49 -15.43
CA THR A 237 18.13 2.57 -16.13
C THR A 237 18.20 3.68 -17.17
N ILE A 238 17.06 4.04 -17.79
CA ILE A 238 17.00 5.12 -18.78
C ILE A 238 17.03 6.49 -18.09
N ASN A 239 16.21 6.69 -17.06
CA ASN A 239 16.14 7.95 -16.33
C ASN A 239 15.83 7.72 -14.84
N PRO A 240 16.87 7.54 -14.01
CA PRO A 240 16.72 7.27 -12.57
C PRO A 240 15.94 8.36 -11.83
N GLU A 241 16.08 9.63 -12.22
CA GLU A 241 15.46 10.78 -11.54
C GLU A 241 13.94 10.79 -11.73
N SER A 242 13.47 10.49 -12.94
CA SER A 242 12.05 10.45 -13.26
C SER A 242 11.37 9.11 -12.93
N ALA A 243 12.15 8.04 -12.77
CA ALA A 243 11.60 6.69 -12.59
C ALA A 243 10.71 6.57 -11.36
N PHE A 244 11.17 7.07 -10.21
CA PHE A 244 10.39 6.99 -8.97
C PHE A 244 9.09 7.83 -9.04
N PRO A 245 9.12 9.11 -9.45
CA PRO A 245 7.89 9.89 -9.67
C PRO A 245 6.88 9.22 -10.62
N ILE A 246 7.35 8.66 -11.74
CA ILE A 246 6.47 7.98 -12.72
C ILE A 246 5.83 6.74 -12.09
N MET A 247 6.61 5.90 -11.40
CA MET A 247 6.09 4.69 -10.76
C MET A 247 5.09 5.01 -9.65
N ILE A 248 5.36 6.02 -8.82
CA ILE A 248 4.41 6.48 -7.82
C ILE A 248 3.12 6.97 -8.46
N ALA A 249 3.19 7.78 -9.52
CA ALA A 249 2.01 8.28 -10.20
C ALA A 249 1.12 7.16 -10.75
N LEU A 250 1.74 6.13 -11.37
CA LEU A 250 1.03 4.96 -11.88
C LEU A 250 0.39 4.13 -10.75
N SER A 251 1.13 3.86 -9.68
CA SER A 251 0.62 3.12 -8.52
C SER A 251 -0.51 3.87 -7.81
N MET A 252 -0.36 5.18 -7.63
CA MET A 252 -1.34 6.04 -6.99
C MET A 252 -2.65 6.06 -7.79
N PHE A 253 -2.56 6.20 -9.11
CA PHE A 253 -3.74 6.15 -9.96
C PHE A 253 -4.44 4.80 -9.89
N GLY A 254 -3.69 3.70 -10.01
CA GLY A 254 -4.23 2.34 -9.94
C GLY A 254 -4.95 2.08 -8.62
N ALA A 255 -4.41 2.57 -7.51
CA ALA A 255 -5.04 2.45 -6.20
C ALA A 255 -6.33 3.27 -6.09
N LEU A 256 -6.30 4.55 -6.45
CA LEU A 256 -7.48 5.42 -6.42
C LEU A 256 -8.60 4.86 -7.31
N PHE A 257 -8.25 4.37 -8.51
CA PHE A 257 -9.20 3.73 -9.40
C PHE A 257 -9.77 2.44 -8.81
N THR A 258 -8.92 1.60 -8.20
CA THR A 258 -9.35 0.35 -7.55
C THR A 258 -10.32 0.63 -6.42
N TRP A 259 -10.01 1.57 -5.52
CA TRP A 259 -10.88 1.92 -4.40
C TRP A 259 -12.17 2.61 -4.85
N GLY A 260 -12.11 3.48 -5.87
CA GLY A 260 -13.29 4.04 -6.50
C GLY A 260 -14.21 2.94 -7.05
N SER A 261 -13.63 1.94 -7.73
CA SER A 261 -14.36 0.79 -8.25
C SER A 261 -14.97 -0.07 -7.14
N ILE A 262 -14.25 -0.26 -6.02
CA ILE A 262 -14.79 -0.96 -4.83
C ILE A 262 -16.00 -0.22 -4.27
N PHE A 263 -15.95 1.11 -4.13
CA PHE A 263 -17.10 1.86 -3.62
C PHE A 263 -18.30 1.81 -4.57
N VAL A 264 -18.08 1.97 -5.88
CA VAL A 264 -19.15 1.88 -6.89
C VAL A 264 -19.78 0.48 -6.89
N THR A 265 -18.96 -0.57 -6.94
CA THR A 265 -19.46 -1.96 -6.94
C THR A 265 -20.16 -2.30 -5.64
N HIS A 266 -19.68 -1.81 -4.50
CA HIS A 266 -20.35 -2.01 -3.21
C HIS A 266 -21.71 -1.29 -3.15
N ILE A 267 -21.84 -0.06 -3.67
CA ILE A 267 -23.14 0.64 -3.77
C ILE A 267 -24.13 -0.18 -4.63
N CYS A 268 -23.69 -0.69 -5.78
CA CYS A 268 -24.52 -1.53 -6.64
C CYS A 268 -24.90 -2.86 -5.96
N PHE A 269 -23.94 -3.50 -5.27
CA PHE A 269 -24.17 -4.70 -4.48
C PHE A 269 -25.23 -4.48 -3.39
N ARG A 270 -25.15 -3.37 -2.64
CA ARG A 270 -26.14 -3.02 -1.62
C ARG A 270 -27.53 -2.82 -2.20
N ARG A 271 -27.64 -2.17 -3.36
CA ARG A 271 -28.92 -2.00 -4.09
C ARG A 271 -29.48 -3.34 -4.54
N HIS A 272 -28.65 -4.23 -5.07
CA HIS A 272 -29.05 -5.56 -5.52
C HIS A 272 -29.55 -6.44 -4.37
N ILE A 273 -28.79 -6.49 -3.26
CA ILE A 273 -29.16 -7.24 -2.05
C ILE A 273 -30.48 -6.74 -1.47
N ALA A 274 -30.67 -5.42 -1.38
CA ALA A 274 -31.91 -4.82 -0.89
C ALA A 274 -33.11 -5.14 -1.80
N LYS A 275 -32.92 -5.09 -3.13
CA LYS A 275 -33.96 -5.42 -4.11
C LYS A 275 -34.40 -6.89 -4.03
N ASN A 276 -33.47 -7.80 -3.74
CA ASN A 276 -33.70 -9.24 -3.74
C ASN A 276 -33.95 -9.83 -2.34
N GLY A 277 -34.01 -9.01 -1.29
CA GLY A 277 -34.26 -9.47 0.08
C GLY A 277 -33.18 -10.40 0.66
N ILE A 278 -31.95 -10.34 0.15
CA ILE A 278 -30.88 -11.27 0.56
C ILE A 278 -30.33 -10.88 1.94
N GLY A 279 -30.34 -11.82 2.89
CA GLY A 279 -29.78 -11.61 4.23
C GLY A 279 -28.25 -11.60 4.24
N LEU A 280 -27.65 -10.55 4.82
CA LEU A 280 -26.19 -10.48 5.01
C LEU A 280 -25.78 -11.01 6.38
N LYS A 281 -24.79 -11.92 6.40
CA LYS A 281 -24.15 -12.44 7.62
C LYS A 281 -23.40 -11.35 8.40
N TYR A 282 -22.84 -10.37 7.70
CA TYR A 282 -22.15 -9.23 8.31
C TYR A 282 -22.76 -7.92 7.82
N LYS A 283 -23.16 -7.06 8.75
CA LYS A 283 -23.80 -5.77 8.48
C LYS A 283 -22.95 -4.66 9.06
N ILE A 284 -22.60 -3.69 8.22
CA ILE A 284 -21.97 -2.44 8.64
C ILE A 284 -23.09 -1.38 8.75
N PRO A 285 -23.23 -0.71 9.90
CA PRO A 285 -24.19 0.37 10.06
C PRO A 285 -23.88 1.49 9.06
N ALA A 286 -24.91 2.10 8.48
CA ALA A 286 -24.78 3.16 7.48
C ALA A 286 -23.89 2.80 6.26
N SER A 287 -23.75 1.52 5.91
CA SER A 287 -22.89 1.04 4.82
C SER A 287 -23.05 1.79 3.48
N GLN A 288 -24.28 2.17 3.10
CA GLN A 288 -24.53 2.95 1.88
C GLN A 288 -23.93 4.36 1.96
N PHE A 289 -24.10 5.04 3.10
CA PHE A 289 -23.54 6.36 3.33
C PHE A 289 -22.01 6.31 3.36
N ILE A 290 -21.43 5.33 4.05
CA ILE A 290 -19.98 5.12 4.10
C ILE A 290 -19.41 4.93 2.69
N SER A 291 -20.11 4.18 1.84
CA SER A 291 -19.67 3.93 0.46
C SER A 291 -19.75 5.19 -0.41
N LEU A 292 -20.81 5.98 -0.24
CA LEU A 292 -20.97 7.24 -0.97
C LEU A 292 -19.93 8.28 -0.52
N PHE A 293 -19.70 8.38 0.78
CA PHE A 293 -18.67 9.26 1.35
C PHE A 293 -17.27 8.84 0.92
N GLY A 294 -16.97 7.54 0.93
CA GLY A 294 -15.71 6.98 0.43
C GLY A 294 -15.50 7.27 -1.04
N LEU A 295 -16.52 7.05 -1.89
CA LEU A 295 -16.48 7.38 -3.30
C LEU A 295 -16.23 8.88 -3.53
N PHE A 296 -16.98 9.73 -2.84
CA PHE A 296 -16.79 11.18 -2.92
C PHE A 296 -15.37 11.60 -2.50
N SER A 297 -14.84 11.01 -1.43
CA SER A 297 -13.48 11.30 -0.93
C SER A 297 -12.41 10.89 -1.94
N ILE A 298 -12.49 9.68 -2.50
CA ILE A 298 -11.54 9.20 -3.50
C ILE A 298 -11.62 10.01 -4.79
N LEU A 299 -12.82 10.38 -5.25
CA LEU A 299 -12.99 11.26 -6.41
C LEU A 299 -12.39 12.65 -6.14
N SER A 300 -12.62 13.22 -4.96
CA SER A 300 -12.08 14.53 -4.57
C SER A 300 -10.55 14.50 -4.53
N ILE A 301 -9.96 13.45 -3.94
CA ILE A 301 -8.49 13.25 -3.92
C ILE A 301 -7.96 13.11 -5.34
N THR A 302 -8.60 12.26 -6.16
CA THR A 302 -8.22 12.02 -7.55
C THR A 302 -8.22 13.33 -8.36
N LEU A 303 -9.28 14.13 -8.26
CA LEU A 303 -9.37 15.43 -8.93
C LEU A 303 -8.32 16.42 -8.41
N THR A 304 -8.06 16.42 -7.11
CA THR A 304 -7.06 17.32 -6.51
C THR A 304 -5.65 17.03 -7.03
N THR A 305 -5.33 15.76 -7.35
CA THR A 305 -4.00 15.42 -7.88
C THR A 305 -3.61 16.23 -9.11
N TRP A 306 -4.58 16.67 -9.93
CA TRP A 306 -4.31 17.53 -11.10
C TRP A 306 -3.72 18.89 -10.73
N PHE A 307 -4.12 19.41 -9.58
CA PHE A 307 -3.75 20.74 -9.08
C PHE A 307 -2.51 20.70 -8.17
N THR A 308 -2.02 19.51 -7.83
CA THR A 308 -0.81 19.34 -7.04
C THR A 308 0.34 18.92 -7.96
N ALA A 309 1.35 19.78 -8.12
CA ALA A 309 2.44 19.58 -9.09
C ALA A 309 3.13 18.21 -8.96
N GLU A 310 3.34 17.75 -7.73
CA GLU A 310 3.96 16.45 -7.41
C GLU A 310 3.11 15.25 -7.84
N PHE A 311 1.78 15.39 -7.84
CA PHE A 311 0.83 14.30 -8.13
C PHE A 311 0.14 14.43 -9.48
N LYS A 312 0.38 15.51 -10.23
CA LYS A 312 -0.27 15.78 -11.52
C LYS A 312 -0.10 14.63 -12.52
N SER A 313 1.07 14.01 -12.51
CA SER A 313 1.39 12.83 -13.32
C SER A 313 0.39 11.67 -13.13
N THR A 314 -0.24 11.56 -11.96
CA THR A 314 -1.22 10.51 -11.62
C THR A 314 -2.36 10.46 -12.65
N LEU A 315 -2.95 11.61 -12.98
CA LEU A 315 -4.03 11.69 -13.96
C LEU A 315 -3.52 11.74 -15.41
N GLN A 316 -2.36 12.33 -15.65
CA GLN A 316 -1.75 12.38 -16.98
C GLN A 316 -1.46 10.98 -17.53
N PHE A 317 -1.00 10.06 -16.69
CA PHE A 317 -0.81 8.66 -17.09
C PHE A 317 -2.08 7.81 -16.89
N GLY A 318 -2.85 8.11 -15.86
CA GLY A 318 -4.02 7.33 -15.50
C GLY A 318 -5.17 7.39 -16.51
N ILE A 319 -5.51 8.58 -17.00
CA ILE A 319 -6.62 8.74 -17.96
C ILE A 319 -6.34 7.97 -19.26
N PRO A 320 -5.17 8.12 -19.93
CA PRO A 320 -4.83 7.30 -21.09
C PRO A 320 -4.87 5.80 -20.79
N PHE A 321 -4.43 5.38 -19.59
CA PHE A 321 -4.46 3.98 -19.19
C PHE A 321 -5.90 3.43 -19.11
N ILE A 322 -6.85 4.19 -18.52
CA ILE A 322 -8.27 3.80 -18.53
C ILE A 322 -8.81 3.73 -19.96
N VAL A 323 -8.52 4.72 -20.81
CA VAL A 323 -8.97 4.70 -22.21
C VAL A 323 -8.47 3.44 -22.91
N LEU A 324 -7.20 3.09 -22.71
CA LEU A 324 -6.61 1.85 -23.25
C LEU A 324 -7.33 0.60 -22.72
N LEU A 325 -7.63 0.54 -21.42
CA LEU A 325 -8.36 -0.59 -20.83
C LEU A 325 -9.80 -0.70 -21.37
N ILE A 326 -10.51 0.43 -21.56
CA ILE A 326 -11.85 0.46 -22.13
C ILE A 326 -11.81 -0.02 -23.59
N VAL A 327 -10.86 0.49 -24.38
CA VAL A 327 -10.67 0.05 -25.78
C VAL A 327 -10.37 -1.45 -25.82
N PHE A 328 -9.48 -1.94 -24.97
CA PHE A 328 -9.16 -3.36 -24.87
C PHE A 328 -10.40 -4.20 -24.50
N TYR A 329 -11.19 -3.74 -23.53
CA TYR A 329 -12.44 -4.41 -23.12
C TYR A 329 -13.47 -4.45 -24.25
N MET A 330 -13.64 -3.34 -24.99
CA MET A 330 -14.57 -3.27 -26.12
C MET A 330 -14.15 -4.16 -27.30
N LEU A 331 -12.84 -4.21 -27.60
CA LEU A 331 -12.29 -5.06 -28.65
C LEU A 331 -12.37 -6.55 -28.28
N LYS A 332 -12.14 -6.87 -27.01
CA LYS A 332 -12.23 -8.23 -26.48
C LYS A 332 -13.68 -8.54 -26.07
N ARG A 333 -14.57 -8.68 -27.05
CA ARG A 333 -15.97 -9.11 -26.88
C ARG A 333 -16.01 -10.38 -26.02
N SER A 334 -16.35 -10.26 -24.73
CA SER A 334 -16.21 -11.35 -23.76
C SER A 334 -16.98 -12.60 -24.20
N SER A 335 -16.26 -13.68 -24.52
CA SER A 335 -16.83 -15.00 -24.81
C SER A 335 -17.11 -15.82 -23.55
N ALA A 336 -16.81 -15.29 -22.36
CA ALA A 336 -17.11 -15.95 -21.10
C ALA A 336 -18.37 -15.32 -20.50
N LYS A 337 -19.54 -15.84 -20.88
CA LYS A 337 -20.74 -15.65 -20.05
C LYS A 337 -20.50 -16.43 -18.75
N LEU A 338 -20.43 -15.70 -17.64
CA LEU A 338 -20.50 -16.25 -16.29
C LEU A 338 -21.80 -17.03 -16.15
N ASP A 339 -21.73 -18.35 -16.28
CA ASP A 339 -22.85 -19.22 -15.95
C ASP A 339 -22.92 -19.36 -14.42
N LEU A 340 -23.60 -18.40 -13.78
CA LEU A 340 -23.82 -18.36 -12.33
C LEU A 340 -24.90 -19.38 -11.88
N SER A 341 -25.31 -20.31 -12.74
CA SER A 341 -26.49 -21.16 -12.54
C SER A 341 -26.21 -22.54 -11.93
N THR A 342 -24.95 -22.99 -11.82
CA THR A 342 -24.66 -24.37 -11.38
C THR A 342 -23.68 -24.41 -10.22
N LYS A 343 -24.17 -24.29 -8.98
CA LYS A 343 -23.58 -24.87 -7.75
C LYS A 343 -24.47 -24.60 -6.53
N THR A 344 -25.64 -25.23 -6.49
CA THR A 344 -26.42 -25.40 -5.25
C THR A 344 -26.67 -26.89 -4.92
N GLU A 345 -26.17 -27.82 -5.73
CA GLU A 345 -26.30 -29.26 -5.46
C GLU A 345 -24.90 -29.89 -5.50
N ALA A 346 -24.35 -30.17 -4.30
CA ALA A 346 -23.47 -31.31 -3.98
C ALA A 346 -22.67 -31.01 -2.70
N SER A 347 -23.26 -31.31 -1.55
CA SER A 347 -22.62 -32.07 -0.47
C SER A 347 -23.61 -32.17 0.70
N GLU A 348 -24.49 -33.18 0.64
CA GLU A 348 -24.81 -33.99 1.82
C GLU A 348 -23.59 -34.84 2.19
#